data_AF-A0A7K4NKQ9-F1
#
_entry.id   AF-A0A7K4NKQ9-F1
#
_cell.length_a   1.000
_cell.length_b   1.000
_cell.length_c   1.000
_cell.angle_alpha   90.00
_cell.angle_beta   90.00
_cell.angle_gamma   90.00
#
_symmetry.space_group_name_H-M   'P 1'
#
loop_
_entity.id
_entity.type
_entity.pdbx_description
1 polymer ?
#
loop_
_entity_poly.entity_id
_entity_poly.type
_entity_poly.pdbx_seq_one_letter_code
_entity_poly.pdbx_strand_id
1 'polypeptide(L)'
;MKLVFSKEVDVNPKKLMDIATDYELIPKLFPVEIIDIENINNSVIITEKVFFYKFSFIQKSSHTKKENCILTKILAGPLCGSVISSSYEKTNSGTRIIVDAELKLSLKYTLLGSFIKKRYEKALSRILNETASLAFLTKNRKWKECLVENRSGLIISWNNSKPITMYNWDPWTLSEIFYNEDYAKLPVQNKIVIDIGGFNGDSAIYFTLKGAAKVISLEPFPKNYEVANKNIRKNNFENTVVLLNAACAQENGFIKIDSDYVGSDNTAKNEKFGVEISTMNLENLVNSYNVIDGCLKIDCEGCEYDILLSCPKNILQRFSYIMLEFHRGANKIVKKLNDCDYQTDTKFLPNYKNNSRGYIFAHRN
;
A
#
# COMPACT_ATOMS: atom_id res chain seq x y z
N MET A 1 -10.77 16.41 -23.65
CA MET A 1 -9.89 16.93 -22.58
C MET A 1 -8.54 16.26 -22.71
N LYS A 2 -7.45 17.02 -22.68
CA LYS A 2 -6.10 16.45 -22.78
C LYS A 2 -5.45 16.32 -21.40
N LEU A 3 -4.80 15.18 -21.16
CA LEU A 3 -3.97 14.89 -19.99
C LEU A 3 -2.64 14.35 -20.50
N VAL A 4 -1.53 14.92 -20.05
CA VAL A 4 -0.19 14.45 -20.37
C VAL A 4 0.64 14.44 -19.10
N PHE A 5 1.28 13.32 -18.81
CA PHE A 5 2.23 13.20 -17.72
C PHE A 5 3.32 12.21 -18.09
N SER A 6 4.50 12.39 -17.49
CA SER A 6 5.66 11.53 -17.73
C SER A 6 6.39 11.20 -16.44
N LYS A 7 7.04 10.04 -16.41
CA LYS A 7 7.87 9.58 -15.29
C LYS A 7 9.11 8.88 -15.81
N GLU A 8 10.27 9.19 -15.23
CA GLU A 8 11.49 8.42 -15.46
C GLU A 8 11.64 7.33 -14.39
N VAL A 9 12.05 6.14 -14.80
CA VAL A 9 12.23 4.98 -13.93
C VAL A 9 13.45 4.17 -14.36
N ASP A 10 14.22 3.68 -13.38
CA ASP A 10 15.34 2.74 -13.59
C ASP A 10 14.83 1.30 -13.83
N VAL A 11 14.12 1.11 -14.94
CA VAL A 11 13.58 -0.17 -15.37
C VAL A 11 13.62 -0.27 -16.89
N ASN A 12 13.75 -1.47 -17.43
CA ASN A 12 13.69 -1.73 -18.87
C ASN A 12 12.27 -1.50 -19.45
N PRO A 13 12.11 -0.90 -20.64
CA PRO A 13 10.80 -0.65 -21.25
C PRO A 13 9.93 -1.91 -21.38
N LYS A 14 10.54 -3.04 -21.74
CA LYS A 14 9.84 -4.32 -21.91
C LYS A 14 9.16 -4.78 -20.63
N LYS A 15 9.83 -4.62 -19.48
CA LYS A 15 9.29 -5.02 -18.16
C LYS A 15 8.04 -4.20 -17.80
N LEU A 16 8.08 -2.89 -18.05
CA LEU A 16 6.93 -2.00 -17.83
C LEU A 16 5.76 -2.36 -18.74
N MET A 17 6.03 -2.63 -20.01
CA MET A 17 5.01 -3.04 -20.96
C MET A 17 4.41 -4.41 -20.62
N ASP A 18 5.23 -5.36 -20.17
CA ASP A 18 4.75 -6.69 -19.76
C ASP A 18 3.77 -6.62 -18.58
N ILE A 19 4.01 -5.71 -17.62
CA ILE A 19 3.09 -5.44 -16.50
C ILE A 19 1.85 -4.68 -16.99
N ALA A 20 2.03 -3.63 -17.77
CA ALA A 20 0.92 -2.80 -18.26
C ALA A 20 -0.04 -3.54 -19.20
N THR A 21 0.41 -4.65 -19.82
CA THR A 21 -0.43 -5.54 -20.62
C THR A 21 -0.82 -6.84 -19.91
N ASP A 22 -0.61 -6.93 -18.60
CA ASP A 22 -1.17 -8.01 -17.79
C ASP A 22 -2.59 -7.63 -17.36
N TYR A 23 -3.55 -7.92 -18.22
CA TYR A 23 -4.94 -7.48 -18.05
C TYR A 23 -5.63 -8.07 -16.81
N GLU A 24 -5.18 -9.24 -16.34
CA GLU A 24 -5.63 -9.85 -15.08
C GLU A 24 -5.17 -9.07 -13.85
N LEU A 25 -4.14 -8.20 -13.97
CA LEU A 25 -3.68 -7.34 -12.89
C LEU A 25 -4.54 -6.07 -12.74
N ILE A 26 -5.26 -5.66 -13.79
CA ILE A 26 -5.99 -4.38 -13.83
C ILE A 26 -6.89 -4.18 -12.60
N PRO A 27 -7.68 -5.16 -12.11
CA PRO A 27 -8.49 -4.99 -10.91
C PRO A 27 -7.71 -4.63 -9.64
N LYS A 28 -6.43 -5.01 -9.53
CA LYS A 28 -5.57 -4.60 -8.41
C LYS A 28 -5.08 -3.15 -8.54
N LEU A 29 -4.92 -2.65 -9.77
CA LEU A 29 -4.38 -1.31 -10.05
C LEU A 29 -5.45 -0.23 -10.23
N PHE A 30 -6.68 -0.65 -10.56
CA PHE A 30 -7.77 0.25 -10.91
C PHE A 30 -9.08 -0.33 -10.38
N PRO A 31 -10.00 0.48 -9.80
CA PRO A 31 -11.24 -0.02 -9.21
C PRO A 31 -12.22 -0.37 -10.33
N VAL A 32 -11.97 -1.53 -10.94
CA VAL A 32 -12.77 -2.12 -12.01
C VAL A 32 -13.02 -3.59 -11.71
N GLU A 33 -14.13 -4.06 -12.25
CA GLU A 33 -14.45 -5.46 -12.39
C GLU A 33 -14.38 -5.80 -13.88
N ILE A 34 -13.55 -6.78 -14.24
CA ILE A 34 -13.46 -7.26 -15.61
C ILE A 34 -14.66 -8.18 -15.85
N ILE A 35 -15.48 -7.85 -16.84
CA ILE A 35 -16.63 -8.64 -17.26
C ILE A 35 -16.21 -9.66 -18.31
N ASP A 36 -15.41 -9.23 -19.29
CA ASP A 36 -14.99 -10.06 -20.41
C ASP A 36 -13.65 -9.59 -21.00
N ILE A 37 -12.88 -10.53 -21.55
CA ILE A 37 -11.62 -10.29 -22.25
C ILE A 37 -11.64 -11.08 -23.57
N GLU A 38 -11.68 -10.35 -24.69
CA GLU A 38 -11.63 -10.91 -26.03
C GLU A 38 -10.27 -10.63 -26.68
N ASN A 39 -9.59 -11.66 -27.19
CA ASN A 39 -8.37 -11.49 -27.98
C ASN A 39 -8.74 -11.43 -29.48
N ILE A 40 -8.50 -10.28 -30.13
CA ILE A 40 -8.83 -10.07 -31.55
C ILE A 40 -7.60 -9.55 -32.30
N ASN A 41 -7.02 -10.40 -33.15
CA ASN A 41 -5.81 -10.10 -33.91
C ASN A 41 -4.67 -9.57 -33.00
N ASN A 42 -4.27 -8.31 -33.19
CA ASN A 42 -3.22 -7.62 -32.44
C ASN A 42 -3.76 -6.76 -31.28
N SER A 43 -5.04 -6.91 -30.93
CA SER A 43 -5.70 -6.14 -29.89
C SER A 43 -6.37 -7.04 -28.87
N VAL A 44 -6.38 -6.59 -27.62
CA VAL A 44 -7.20 -7.16 -26.56
C VAL A 44 -8.35 -6.21 -26.29
N ILE A 45 -9.58 -6.71 -26.36
CA ILE A 45 -10.77 -5.96 -26.03
C ILE A 45 -11.23 -6.38 -24.64
N ILE A 46 -11.39 -5.41 -23.76
CA ILE A 46 -11.88 -5.61 -22.40
C ILE A 46 -13.26 -4.98 -22.31
N THR A 47 -14.18 -5.70 -21.68
CA THR A 47 -15.42 -5.13 -21.18
C THR A 47 -15.31 -5.07 -19.66
N GLU A 48 -15.40 -3.87 -19.10
CA GLU A 48 -15.16 -3.65 -17.68
C GLU A 48 -16.22 -2.74 -17.06
N LYS A 49 -16.57 -3.05 -15.81
CA LYS A 49 -17.38 -2.19 -14.96
C LYS A 49 -16.45 -1.32 -14.12
N VAL A 50 -16.50 -0.02 -14.35
CA VAL A 50 -15.68 0.96 -13.63
C VAL A 50 -16.44 1.53 -12.45
N PHE A 51 -15.80 1.53 -11.28
CA PHE A 51 -16.38 2.05 -10.06
C PHE A 51 -15.93 3.48 -9.77
N PHE A 52 -16.91 4.35 -9.60
CA PHE A 52 -16.77 5.78 -9.31
C PHE A 52 -17.53 6.16 -8.05
N TYR A 53 -16.95 5.92 -6.88
CA TYR A 53 -17.57 6.27 -5.60
C TYR A 53 -19.03 5.80 -5.51
N LYS A 54 -20.01 6.69 -5.71
CA LYS A 54 -21.46 6.39 -5.67
C LYS A 54 -22.06 5.85 -6.97
N PHE A 55 -21.32 5.81 -8.08
CA PHE A 55 -21.82 5.28 -9.35
C PHE A 55 -20.85 4.30 -9.96
N SER A 56 -21.36 3.43 -10.83
CA SER A 56 -20.54 2.58 -11.69
C SER A 56 -21.09 2.64 -13.10
N PHE A 57 -20.27 2.30 -14.08
CA PHE A 57 -20.71 2.15 -15.45
C PHE A 57 -19.90 1.08 -16.16
N ILE A 58 -20.51 0.48 -17.17
CA ILE A 58 -19.82 -0.45 -18.06
C ILE A 58 -19.19 0.36 -19.18
N GLN A 59 -17.93 0.04 -19.51
CA GLN A 59 -17.26 0.50 -20.70
C GLN A 59 -16.65 -0.69 -21.43
N LYS A 60 -16.32 -0.47 -22.71
CA LYS A 60 -15.56 -1.43 -23.52
C LYS A 60 -14.34 -0.71 -24.06
N SER A 61 -13.16 -1.30 -23.89
CA SER A 61 -11.89 -0.69 -24.30
C SER A 61 -11.07 -1.66 -25.15
N SER A 62 -10.37 -1.15 -26.15
CA SER A 62 -9.45 -1.91 -27.01
C SER A 62 -8.03 -1.48 -26.72
N HIS A 63 -7.16 -2.44 -26.44
CA HIS A 63 -5.75 -2.25 -26.15
C HIS A 63 -4.90 -2.88 -27.25
N THR A 64 -4.03 -2.09 -27.88
CA THR A 64 -3.11 -2.56 -28.91
C THR A 64 -1.68 -2.33 -28.46
N LYS A 65 -0.90 -3.41 -28.34
CA LYS A 65 0.54 -3.35 -28.03
C LYS A 65 1.32 -3.15 -29.33
N LYS A 66 2.13 -2.10 -29.37
CA LYS A 66 3.18 -1.86 -30.39
C LYS A 66 4.55 -1.99 -29.72
N GLU A 67 5.63 -1.85 -30.49
CA GLU A 67 7.00 -2.07 -30.00
C GLU A 67 7.32 -1.34 -28.68
N ASN A 68 7.07 -0.02 -28.61
CA ASN A 68 7.34 0.81 -27.43
C ASN A 68 6.12 1.62 -26.98
N CYS A 69 4.92 1.18 -27.35
CA CYS A 69 3.69 1.93 -27.11
C CYS A 69 2.51 0.99 -26.85
N ILE A 70 1.64 1.36 -25.92
CA ILE A 70 0.33 0.74 -25.71
C ILE A 70 -0.73 1.78 -26.04
N LEU A 71 -1.58 1.45 -27.01
CA LEU A 71 -2.70 2.30 -27.42
C LEU A 71 -4.01 1.71 -26.87
N THR A 72 -4.71 2.48 -26.05
CA THR A 72 -6.03 2.14 -25.52
C THR A 72 -7.08 3.06 -26.16
N LYS A 73 -8.14 2.48 -26.72
CA LYS A 73 -9.30 3.19 -27.27
C LYS A 73 -10.56 2.79 -26.52
N ILE A 74 -11.32 3.74 -25.98
CA ILE A 74 -12.63 3.44 -25.38
C ILE A 74 -13.66 3.32 -26.50
N LEU A 75 -14.17 2.10 -26.71
CA LEU A 75 -15.11 1.74 -27.77
C LEU A 75 -16.58 1.99 -27.40
N ALA A 76 -16.91 1.85 -26.11
CA ALA A 76 -18.27 2.04 -25.61
C ALA A 76 -18.28 2.56 -24.17
N GLY A 77 -19.40 3.12 -23.74
CA GLY A 77 -19.58 3.70 -22.40
C GLY A 77 -19.45 5.23 -22.35
N PRO A 78 -19.45 5.83 -21.15
CA PRO A 78 -19.48 7.29 -20.97
C PRO A 78 -18.30 8.06 -21.58
N LEU A 79 -17.19 7.36 -21.84
CA LEU A 79 -15.97 7.89 -22.43
C LEU A 79 -15.70 7.42 -23.87
N CYS A 80 -16.71 6.90 -24.56
CA CYS A 80 -16.57 6.44 -25.95
C CYS A 80 -15.85 7.47 -26.83
N GLY A 81 -14.87 7.00 -27.60
CA GLY A 81 -14.02 7.82 -28.46
C GLY A 81 -12.79 8.42 -27.77
N SER A 82 -12.59 8.17 -26.47
CA SER A 82 -11.35 8.52 -25.78
C SER A 82 -10.18 7.65 -26.25
N VAL A 83 -8.99 8.24 -26.32
CA VAL A 83 -7.75 7.57 -26.71
C VAL A 83 -6.69 7.83 -25.65
N ILE A 84 -6.02 6.77 -25.18
CA ILE A 84 -4.94 6.83 -24.22
C ILE A 84 -3.74 6.12 -24.84
N SER A 85 -2.62 6.83 -24.97
CA SER A 85 -1.35 6.29 -25.44
C SER A 85 -0.36 6.29 -24.29
N SER A 86 0.25 5.14 -24.03
CA SER A 86 1.40 5.01 -23.11
C SER A 86 2.64 4.65 -23.91
N SER A 87 3.63 5.51 -23.94
CA SER A 87 4.91 5.31 -24.62
C SER A 87 6.02 5.02 -23.62
N TYR A 88 6.95 4.13 -23.98
CA TYR A 88 8.03 3.66 -23.12
C TYR A 88 9.37 3.89 -23.82
N GLU A 89 9.93 5.07 -23.63
CA GLU A 89 11.15 5.51 -24.31
C GLU A 89 12.38 5.10 -23.51
N LYS A 90 13.32 4.37 -24.13
CA LYS A 90 14.58 4.02 -23.48
C LYS A 90 15.42 5.27 -23.23
N THR A 91 15.94 5.42 -22.01
CA THR A 91 16.87 6.49 -21.62
C THR A 91 18.21 5.88 -21.20
N ASN A 92 19.19 6.74 -20.86
CA ASN A 92 20.49 6.29 -20.35
C ASN A 92 20.39 5.58 -18.99
N SER A 93 19.40 5.97 -18.18
CA SER A 93 19.18 5.50 -16.81
C SER A 93 18.01 4.52 -16.66
N GLY A 94 17.33 4.16 -17.76
CA GLY A 94 16.18 3.24 -17.73
C GLY A 94 15.14 3.57 -18.80
N THR A 95 13.96 4.01 -18.37
CA THR A 95 12.82 4.32 -19.24
C THR A 95 12.13 5.61 -18.83
N ARG A 96 11.79 6.43 -19.83
CA ARG A 96 10.81 7.51 -19.70
C ARG A 96 9.45 7.00 -20.17
N ILE A 97 8.50 6.95 -19.25
CA ILE A 97 7.12 6.61 -19.54
C ILE A 97 6.36 7.90 -19.81
N ILE A 98 5.61 7.96 -20.90
CA ILE A 98 4.76 9.10 -21.26
C ILE A 98 3.35 8.60 -21.46
N VAL A 99 2.40 9.16 -20.71
CA VAL A 99 0.96 8.91 -20.92
C VAL A 99 0.34 10.16 -21.52
N ASP A 100 -0.17 10.04 -22.74
CA ASP A 100 -0.99 11.05 -23.42
C ASP A 100 -2.42 10.52 -23.56
N ALA A 101 -3.36 11.17 -22.86
CA ALA A 101 -4.77 10.80 -22.86
C ALA A 101 -5.64 11.94 -23.40
N GLU A 102 -6.33 11.64 -24.50
CA GLU A 102 -7.38 12.47 -25.07
C GLU A 102 -8.75 11.89 -24.68
N LEU A 103 -9.35 12.45 -23.63
CA LEU A 103 -10.62 12.00 -23.08
C LEU A 103 -11.80 12.71 -23.74
N LYS A 104 -12.75 11.95 -24.29
CA LYS A 104 -14.03 12.43 -24.84
C LYS A 104 -15.16 12.06 -23.89
N LEU A 105 -15.89 13.06 -23.40
CA LEU A 105 -17.05 12.88 -22.53
C LEU A 105 -18.31 12.92 -23.39
N SER A 106 -19.26 12.00 -23.14
CA SER A 106 -20.58 12.15 -23.76
C SER A 106 -21.30 13.40 -23.24
N LEU A 107 -22.21 13.94 -24.06
CA LEU A 107 -22.96 15.19 -23.79
C LEU A 107 -23.57 15.23 -22.39
N LYS A 108 -24.06 14.09 -21.89
CA LYS A 108 -24.67 13.91 -20.56
C LYS A 108 -23.72 14.23 -19.38
N TYR A 109 -22.40 14.13 -19.57
CA TYR A 109 -21.41 14.31 -18.52
C TYR A 109 -20.52 15.56 -18.71
N THR A 110 -20.84 16.40 -19.70
CA THR A 110 -20.07 17.60 -20.01
C THR A 110 -20.03 18.61 -18.85
N LEU A 111 -21.14 18.78 -18.14
CA LEU A 111 -21.26 19.64 -16.95
C LEU A 111 -20.39 19.17 -15.76
N LEU A 112 -20.02 17.88 -15.73
CA LEU A 112 -19.13 17.30 -14.70
C LEU A 112 -17.66 17.22 -15.17
N GLY A 113 -17.34 17.81 -16.33
CA GLY A 113 -16.08 17.56 -17.03
C GLY A 113 -14.82 17.80 -16.22
N SER A 114 -14.73 18.89 -15.46
CA SER A 114 -13.56 19.19 -14.61
C SER A 114 -13.37 18.17 -13.49
N PHE A 115 -14.46 17.75 -12.84
CA PHE A 115 -14.42 16.72 -11.80
C PHE A 115 -13.99 15.36 -12.37
N ILE A 116 -14.55 14.98 -13.52
CA ILE A 116 -14.19 13.74 -14.20
C ILE A 116 -12.73 13.77 -14.66
N LYS A 117 -12.25 14.91 -15.20
CA LYS A 117 -10.85 15.11 -15.60
C LYS A 117 -9.89 14.81 -14.45
N LYS A 118 -10.05 15.49 -13.31
CA LYS A 118 -9.17 15.33 -12.14
C LYS A 118 -9.16 13.89 -11.62
N ARG A 119 -10.31 13.20 -11.71
CA ARG A 119 -10.42 11.81 -11.28
C ARG A 119 -9.71 10.84 -12.23
N TYR A 120 -9.83 11.03 -13.53
CA TYR A 120 -9.07 10.27 -14.53
C TYR A 120 -7.58 10.53 -14.45
N GLU A 121 -7.19 11.79 -14.24
CA GLU A 121 -5.79 12.15 -14.01
C GLU A 121 -5.21 11.41 -12.80
N LYS A 122 -5.94 11.40 -11.67
CA LYS A 122 -5.55 10.65 -10.46
C LYS A 122 -5.47 9.14 -10.72
N ALA A 123 -6.46 8.59 -11.42
CA ALA A 123 -6.51 7.18 -11.78
C ALA A 123 -5.33 6.74 -12.65
N LEU A 124 -5.09 7.44 -13.76
CA LEU A 124 -4.02 7.09 -14.68
C LEU A 124 -2.64 7.34 -14.05
N SER A 125 -2.49 8.40 -13.24
CA SER A 125 -1.27 8.63 -12.46
C SER A 125 -1.01 7.50 -11.47
N ARG A 126 -2.06 6.97 -10.82
CA ARG A 126 -1.95 5.82 -9.92
C ARG A 126 -1.47 4.58 -10.66
N ILE A 127 -2.12 4.21 -11.77
CA ILE A 127 -1.71 3.08 -12.60
C ILE A 127 -0.25 3.21 -13.04
N LEU A 128 0.16 4.41 -13.48
CA LEU A 128 1.55 4.67 -13.85
C LEU A 128 2.51 4.44 -12.68
N ASN A 129 2.20 4.99 -11.50
CA ASN A 129 3.05 4.89 -10.32
C ASN A 129 3.16 3.46 -9.79
N GLU A 130 2.05 2.74 -9.70
CA GLU A 130 2.01 1.35 -9.24
C GLU A 130 2.70 0.42 -10.24
N THR A 131 2.48 0.62 -11.55
CA THR A 131 3.20 -0.13 -12.61
C THR A 131 4.71 0.11 -12.52
N ALA A 132 5.13 1.37 -12.33
CA ALA A 132 6.54 1.72 -12.15
C ALA A 132 7.16 1.04 -10.92
N SER A 133 6.45 1.09 -9.78
CA SER A 133 6.87 0.44 -8.54
C SER A 133 7.02 -1.08 -8.71
N LEU A 134 5.99 -1.75 -9.22
CA LEU A 134 6.03 -3.19 -9.47
C LEU A 134 7.14 -3.56 -10.45
N ALA A 135 7.33 -2.77 -11.51
CA ALA A 135 8.39 -3.00 -12.48
C ALA A 135 9.78 -2.91 -11.83
N PHE A 136 9.99 -1.92 -10.96
CA PHE A 136 11.24 -1.76 -10.23
C PHE A 136 11.47 -2.90 -9.24
N LEU A 137 10.49 -3.19 -8.39
CA LEU A 137 10.57 -4.23 -7.37
C LEU A 137 10.71 -5.64 -7.96
N THR A 138 10.36 -5.82 -9.24
CA THR A 138 10.46 -7.13 -9.91
C THR A 138 11.48 -7.14 -11.06
N LYS A 139 12.35 -6.12 -11.17
CA LYS A 139 13.23 -5.91 -12.34
C LYS A 139 14.24 -7.02 -12.59
N ASN A 140 14.56 -7.81 -11.56
CA ASN A 140 15.56 -8.89 -11.63
C ASN A 140 15.02 -10.20 -12.25
N ARG A 141 13.74 -10.25 -12.62
CA ARG A 141 13.08 -11.45 -13.17
C ARG A 141 12.06 -11.06 -14.24
N LYS A 142 11.70 -12.00 -15.12
CA LYS A 142 10.57 -11.75 -16.03
C LYS A 142 9.29 -11.61 -15.22
N TRP A 143 8.36 -10.76 -15.66
CA TRP A 143 7.12 -10.49 -14.93
C TRP A 143 6.32 -11.76 -14.56
N LYS A 144 6.12 -12.66 -15.53
CA LYS A 144 5.39 -13.91 -15.27
C LYS A 144 6.10 -14.85 -14.28
N GLU A 145 7.43 -14.78 -14.19
CA GLU A 145 8.22 -15.60 -13.23
C GLU A 145 8.17 -15.03 -11.81
N CYS A 146 7.69 -13.78 -11.64
CA CYS A 146 7.47 -13.17 -10.33
C CYS A 146 6.13 -13.58 -9.72
N LEU A 147 5.15 -13.98 -10.52
CA LEU A 147 3.81 -14.34 -10.07
C LEU A 147 3.81 -15.83 -9.69
N VAL A 148 3.50 -16.14 -8.44
CA VAL A 148 3.50 -17.51 -7.90
C VAL A 148 2.15 -17.88 -7.32
N GLU A 149 1.89 -19.19 -7.20
CA GLU A 149 0.64 -19.75 -6.65
C GLU A 149 -0.61 -19.08 -7.24
N ASN A 150 -0.77 -19.21 -8.57
CA ASN A 150 -1.88 -18.61 -9.29
C ASN A 150 -2.02 -17.10 -9.03
N ARG A 151 -0.88 -16.38 -9.04
CA ARG A 151 -0.78 -14.92 -8.84
C ARG A 151 -1.08 -14.42 -7.41
N SER A 152 -1.42 -15.33 -6.48
CA SER A 152 -1.65 -14.97 -5.08
C SER A 152 -0.39 -14.46 -4.39
N GLY A 153 0.79 -14.87 -4.87
CA GLY A 153 2.09 -14.38 -4.41
C GLY A 153 2.86 -13.61 -5.48
N LEU A 154 3.69 -12.67 -5.03
CA LEU A 154 4.61 -11.89 -5.85
C LEU A 154 6.03 -11.99 -5.31
N ILE A 155 6.99 -12.34 -6.17
CA ILE A 155 8.41 -12.30 -5.87
C ILE A 155 8.96 -10.91 -6.19
N ILE A 156 9.42 -10.20 -5.16
CA ILE A 156 10.08 -8.90 -5.26
C ILE A 156 11.57 -8.98 -4.90
N SER A 157 12.33 -7.96 -5.27
CA SER A 157 13.72 -7.74 -4.89
C SER A 157 13.86 -6.29 -4.43
N TRP A 158 14.53 -6.10 -3.30
CA TRP A 158 14.67 -4.79 -2.67
C TRP A 158 16.08 -4.62 -2.08
N ASN A 159 16.77 -3.52 -2.38
CA ASN A 159 18.12 -3.20 -1.85
C ASN A 159 19.13 -4.35 -1.82
N ASN A 160 19.25 -5.10 -2.94
CA ASN A 160 20.14 -6.26 -3.07
C ASN A 160 19.88 -7.40 -2.06
N SER A 161 18.75 -7.38 -1.36
CA SER A 161 18.31 -8.50 -0.53
C SER A 161 18.03 -9.75 -1.39
N LYS A 162 18.03 -10.90 -0.73
CA LYS A 162 17.50 -12.13 -1.34
C LYS A 162 16.06 -11.87 -1.78
N PRO A 163 15.60 -12.43 -2.91
CA PRO A 163 14.23 -12.27 -3.37
C PRO A 163 13.22 -12.67 -2.30
N ILE A 164 12.16 -11.87 -2.17
CA ILE A 164 11.14 -11.99 -1.13
C ILE A 164 9.83 -12.34 -1.80
N THR A 165 9.08 -13.28 -1.23
CA THR A 165 7.74 -13.61 -1.72
C THR A 165 6.69 -13.02 -0.79
N MET A 166 5.77 -12.25 -1.37
CA MET A 166 4.65 -11.61 -0.67
C MET A 166 3.32 -12.16 -1.20
N TYR A 167 2.57 -12.86 -0.36
CA TYR A 167 1.19 -13.28 -0.59
C TYR A 167 0.20 -12.20 -0.13
N ASN A 168 -0.99 -12.20 -0.75
CA ASN A 168 -1.99 -11.14 -0.58
C ASN A 168 -1.40 -9.73 -0.77
N TRP A 169 -0.52 -9.62 -1.76
CA TRP A 169 0.19 -8.40 -2.06
C TRP A 169 -0.75 -7.36 -2.69
N ASP A 170 -0.54 -6.11 -2.31
CA ASP A 170 -1.23 -4.94 -2.85
C ASP A 170 -0.20 -4.00 -3.53
N PRO A 171 -0.41 -3.56 -4.78
CA PRO A 171 0.52 -2.67 -5.47
C PRO A 171 0.81 -1.36 -4.74
N TRP A 172 -0.19 -0.79 -4.07
CA TRP A 172 -0.05 0.47 -3.34
C TRP A 172 0.83 0.26 -2.11
N THR A 173 0.51 -0.74 -1.29
CA THR A 173 1.27 -1.01 -0.06
C THR A 173 2.72 -1.39 -0.35
N LEU A 174 2.97 -2.21 -1.38
CA LEU A 174 4.34 -2.50 -1.83
C LEU A 174 5.07 -1.25 -2.32
N SER A 175 4.36 -0.36 -3.02
CA SER A 175 4.95 0.90 -3.46
C SER A 175 5.32 1.80 -2.30
N GLU A 176 4.47 1.90 -1.28
CA GLU A 176 4.71 2.73 -0.09
C GLU A 176 5.92 2.22 0.70
N ILE A 177 5.93 0.93 1.02
CA ILE A 177 6.91 0.34 1.92
C ILE A 177 8.26 0.11 1.23
N PHE A 178 8.28 -0.48 0.03
CA PHE A 178 9.51 -0.94 -0.61
C PHE A 178 10.03 -0.02 -1.71
N TYR A 179 9.16 0.71 -2.43
CA TYR A 179 9.60 1.56 -3.55
C TYR A 179 9.83 3.02 -3.13
N ASN A 180 8.87 3.63 -2.44
CA ASN A 180 8.98 4.98 -1.89
C ASN A 180 9.77 5.00 -0.57
N GLU A 181 9.85 3.86 0.10
CA GLU A 181 10.44 3.69 1.42
C GLU A 181 9.90 4.72 2.43
N ASP A 182 8.58 4.88 2.50
CA ASP A 182 7.96 5.86 3.40
C ASP A 182 8.33 5.59 4.89
N TYR A 183 8.72 4.36 5.23
CA TYR A 183 9.15 3.94 6.56
C TYR A 183 10.67 4.08 6.82
N ALA A 184 11.46 4.55 5.85
CA ALA A 184 12.94 4.61 5.96
C ALA A 184 13.45 5.53 7.07
N LYS A 185 12.65 6.51 7.51
CA LYS A 185 13.01 7.41 8.60
C LYS A 185 13.04 6.72 9.97
N LEU A 186 12.52 5.49 10.10
CA LEU A 186 12.60 4.71 11.33
C LEU A 186 13.92 3.91 11.36
N PRO A 187 14.91 4.26 12.21
CA PRO A 187 16.24 3.67 12.18
C PRO A 187 16.27 2.36 12.98
N VAL A 188 15.75 1.28 12.40
CA VAL A 188 15.51 0.02 13.11
C VAL A 188 16.74 -0.88 13.31
N GLN A 189 17.89 -0.56 12.72
CA GLN A 189 19.08 -1.40 12.76
C GLN A 189 19.47 -1.77 14.20
N ASN A 190 19.58 -3.06 14.47
CA ASN A 190 19.91 -3.66 15.78
C ASN A 190 18.94 -3.30 16.92
N LYS A 191 17.73 -2.81 16.62
CA LYS A 191 16.72 -2.45 17.61
C LYS A 191 15.56 -3.44 17.62
N ILE A 192 14.83 -3.43 18.74
CA ILE A 192 13.51 -4.06 18.81
C ILE A 192 12.47 -3.10 18.23
N VAL A 193 11.68 -3.59 17.29
CA VAL A 193 10.57 -2.85 16.67
C VAL A 193 9.25 -3.41 17.18
N ILE A 194 8.40 -2.56 17.76
CA ILE A 194 6.98 -2.89 17.93
C ILE A 194 6.23 -2.31 16.72
N ASP A 195 5.55 -3.18 15.98
CA ASP A 195 4.80 -2.86 14.77
C ASP A 195 3.31 -3.12 15.03
N ILE A 196 2.54 -2.04 15.15
CA ILE A 196 1.10 -2.09 15.38
C ILE A 196 0.38 -1.92 14.05
N GLY A 197 -0.46 -2.90 13.71
CA GLY A 197 -1.13 -3.02 12.42
C GLY A 197 -0.25 -3.70 11.38
N GLY A 198 0.02 -4.99 11.63
CA GLY A 198 0.92 -5.81 10.82
C GLY A 198 0.39 -6.20 9.43
N PHE A 199 -0.93 -6.12 9.21
CA PHE A 199 -1.61 -6.48 7.97
C PHE A 199 -1.14 -7.83 7.41
N ASN A 200 -0.47 -7.85 6.25
CA ASN A 200 0.05 -9.05 5.60
C ASN A 200 1.53 -9.32 5.95
N GLY A 201 2.09 -8.63 6.93
CA GLY A 201 3.47 -8.76 7.40
C GLY A 201 4.52 -8.01 6.57
N ASP A 202 4.12 -7.18 5.61
CA ASP A 202 5.02 -6.39 4.77
C ASP A 202 5.98 -5.48 5.55
N SER A 203 5.47 -4.72 6.51
CA SER A 203 6.26 -3.81 7.34
C SER A 203 7.20 -4.57 8.28
N ALA A 204 6.75 -5.68 8.88
CA ALA A 204 7.60 -6.55 9.67
C ALA A 204 8.76 -7.16 8.86
N ILE A 205 8.48 -7.58 7.62
CA ILE A 205 9.49 -8.05 6.67
C ILE A 205 10.45 -6.90 6.32
N TYR A 206 9.92 -5.72 5.98
CA TYR A 206 10.73 -4.54 5.66
C TYR A 206 11.70 -4.19 6.80
N PHE A 207 11.23 -4.13 8.05
CA PHE A 207 12.09 -3.83 9.19
C PHE A 207 13.12 -4.93 9.45
N THR A 208 12.78 -6.19 9.21
CA THR A 208 13.74 -7.30 9.28
C THR A 208 14.88 -7.11 8.26
N LEU A 209 14.56 -6.73 7.02
CA LEU A 209 15.57 -6.45 5.98
C LEU A 209 16.42 -5.21 6.27
N LYS A 210 15.86 -4.22 6.98
CA LYS A 210 16.56 -3.03 7.47
C LYS A 210 17.43 -3.33 8.71
N GLY A 211 17.51 -4.59 9.13
CA GLY A 211 18.41 -5.04 10.19
C GLY A 211 17.85 -4.92 11.60
N ALA A 212 16.53 -4.90 11.78
CA ALA A 212 15.93 -5.00 13.12
C ALA A 212 16.44 -6.26 13.85
N ALA A 213 16.78 -6.12 15.13
CA ALA A 213 17.19 -7.25 15.96
C ALA A 213 16.00 -8.18 16.26
N LYS A 214 14.82 -7.59 16.44
CA LYS A 214 13.55 -8.30 16.65
C LYS A 214 12.41 -7.41 16.17
N VAL A 215 11.37 -8.01 15.59
CA VAL A 215 10.12 -7.30 15.25
C VAL A 215 8.96 -8.00 15.94
N ILE A 216 8.18 -7.26 16.71
CA ILE A 216 6.98 -7.72 17.41
C ILE A 216 5.81 -7.07 16.69
N SER A 217 5.16 -7.82 15.81
CA SER A 217 4.09 -7.31 14.94
C SER A 217 2.73 -7.79 15.43
N LEU A 218 1.77 -6.88 15.53
CA LEU A 218 0.40 -7.15 15.97
C LEU A 218 -0.56 -6.98 14.81
N GLU A 219 -1.31 -8.05 14.48
CA GLU A 219 -2.39 -8.02 13.50
C GLU A 219 -3.65 -8.67 14.10
N PRO A 220 -4.72 -7.89 14.33
CA PRO A 220 -5.91 -8.41 14.98
C PRO A 220 -6.75 -9.31 14.07
N PHE A 221 -6.85 -9.04 12.76
CA PHE A 221 -7.75 -9.78 11.88
C PHE A 221 -7.16 -11.16 11.51
N PRO A 222 -7.85 -12.28 11.81
CA PRO A 222 -7.28 -13.63 11.64
C PRO A 222 -6.79 -13.93 10.24
N LYS A 223 -7.55 -13.56 9.19
CA LYS A 223 -7.15 -13.82 7.80
C LYS A 223 -5.90 -13.04 7.39
N ASN A 224 -5.77 -11.80 7.86
CA ASN A 224 -4.55 -11.01 7.65
C ASN A 224 -3.37 -11.63 8.42
N TYR A 225 -3.58 -12.01 9.68
CA TYR A 225 -2.59 -12.70 10.52
C TYR A 225 -2.09 -14.00 9.88
N GLU A 226 -2.98 -14.83 9.35
CA GLU A 226 -2.63 -16.09 8.67
C GLU A 226 -1.73 -15.84 7.45
N VAL A 227 -2.08 -14.83 6.65
CA VAL A 227 -1.26 -14.41 5.50
C VAL A 227 0.09 -13.85 5.96
N ALA A 228 0.12 -13.01 6.99
CA ALA A 228 1.35 -12.46 7.54
C ALA A 228 2.28 -13.58 8.03
N ASN A 229 1.73 -14.57 8.73
CA ASN A 229 2.48 -15.74 9.14
C ASN A 229 3.03 -16.50 7.93
N LYS A 230 2.21 -16.75 6.89
CA LYS A 230 2.66 -17.37 5.63
C LYS A 230 3.82 -16.59 5.00
N ASN A 231 3.73 -15.26 4.94
CA ASN A 231 4.78 -14.38 4.40
C ASN A 231 6.07 -14.45 5.22
N ILE A 232 5.99 -14.38 6.55
CA ILE A 232 7.15 -14.48 7.44
C ILE A 232 7.88 -15.82 7.25
N ARG A 233 7.12 -16.93 7.25
CA ARG A 233 7.67 -18.29 7.02
C ARG A 233 8.30 -18.43 5.65
N LYS A 234 7.61 -17.97 4.61
CA LYS A 234 8.09 -18.07 3.22
C LYS A 234 9.45 -17.41 3.02
N ASN A 235 9.72 -16.35 3.79
CA ASN A 235 10.96 -15.59 3.72
C ASN A 235 11.98 -15.96 4.81
N ASN A 236 11.70 -17.00 5.62
CA ASN A 236 12.54 -17.50 6.71
C ASN A 236 12.84 -16.45 7.81
N PHE A 237 11.86 -15.61 8.15
CA PHE A 237 12.02 -14.55 9.15
C PHE A 237 11.42 -14.88 10.52
N GLU A 238 11.04 -16.14 10.76
CA GLU A 238 10.42 -16.62 12.01
C GLU A 238 11.31 -16.42 13.25
N ASN A 239 12.63 -16.39 13.08
CA ASN A 239 13.55 -16.16 14.19
C ASN A 239 13.59 -14.67 14.60
N THR A 240 13.37 -13.76 13.66
CA THR A 240 13.43 -12.31 13.88
C THR A 240 12.05 -11.73 14.22
N VAL A 241 10.99 -12.23 13.59
CA VAL A 241 9.63 -11.71 13.74
C VAL A 241 8.81 -12.57 14.70
N VAL A 242 8.23 -11.92 15.72
CA VAL A 242 7.16 -12.47 16.56
C VAL A 242 5.86 -11.83 16.11
N LEU A 243 4.99 -12.62 15.49
CA LEU A 243 3.67 -12.18 15.03
C LEU A 243 2.61 -12.58 16.06
N LEU A 244 1.82 -11.61 16.51
CA LEU A 244 0.76 -11.79 17.50
C LEU A 244 -0.60 -11.55 16.85
N ASN A 245 -1.52 -12.51 16.97
CA ASN A 245 -2.92 -12.29 16.59
C ASN A 245 -3.65 -11.54 17.71
N ALA A 246 -3.35 -10.24 17.83
CA ALA A 246 -3.80 -9.39 18.91
C ALA A 246 -4.01 -7.96 18.42
N ALA A 247 -4.91 -7.22 19.06
CA ALA A 247 -5.05 -5.79 18.86
C ALA A 247 -4.23 -5.03 19.92
N CYS A 248 -3.59 -3.92 19.52
CA CYS A 248 -3.09 -2.98 20.52
C CYS A 248 -4.23 -2.06 20.98
N ALA A 249 -4.42 -1.93 22.29
CA ALA A 249 -5.48 -1.11 22.88
C ALA A 249 -5.00 -0.42 24.16
N GLN A 250 -5.87 0.40 24.76
CA GLN A 250 -5.59 1.06 26.04
C GLN A 250 -5.36 0.05 27.19
N GLU A 251 -6.12 -1.04 27.21
CA GLU A 251 -6.12 -2.03 28.28
C GLU A 251 -5.99 -3.46 27.72
N ASN A 252 -5.47 -4.36 28.55
CA ASN A 252 -5.43 -5.79 28.23
C ASN A 252 -6.83 -6.40 28.41
N GLY A 253 -7.17 -7.38 27.59
CA GLY A 253 -8.52 -7.95 27.57
C GLY A 253 -8.83 -8.60 26.23
N PHE A 254 -10.07 -8.43 25.77
CA PHE A 254 -10.55 -8.99 24.51
C PHE A 254 -11.45 -8.00 23.77
N ILE A 255 -11.40 -8.05 22.45
CA ILE A 255 -12.36 -7.41 21.56
C ILE A 255 -12.95 -8.44 20.61
N LYS A 256 -14.20 -8.23 20.20
CA LYS A 256 -14.80 -9.02 19.12
C LYS A 256 -14.57 -8.32 17.80
N ILE A 257 -14.06 -9.04 16.81
CA ILE A 257 -13.87 -8.50 15.46
C ILE A 257 -14.45 -9.46 14.42
N ASP A 258 -14.74 -8.92 13.23
CA ASP A 258 -15.13 -9.73 12.08
C ASP A 258 -13.98 -10.66 11.67
N SER A 259 -14.20 -11.98 11.80
CA SER A 259 -13.24 -12.99 11.38
C SER A 259 -13.06 -13.08 9.87
N ASP A 260 -14.04 -12.59 9.12
CA ASP A 260 -14.05 -12.71 7.67
C ASP A 260 -13.41 -11.54 6.94
N TYR A 261 -13.14 -10.45 7.64
CA TYR A 261 -12.51 -9.26 7.08
C TYR A 261 -11.11 -9.56 6.53
N VAL A 262 -10.86 -9.05 5.32
CA VAL A 262 -9.57 -9.06 4.63
C VAL A 262 -9.36 -7.67 4.06
N GLY A 263 -8.24 -7.03 4.41
CA GLY A 263 -7.94 -5.67 3.97
C GLY A 263 -7.02 -4.94 4.95
N SER A 264 -6.62 -3.73 4.57
CA SER A 264 -5.71 -2.88 5.34
C SER A 264 -6.36 -1.60 5.84
N ASP A 265 -7.67 -1.41 5.61
CA ASP A 265 -8.36 -0.11 5.73
C ASP A 265 -9.38 -0.04 6.87
N ASN A 266 -9.29 -0.94 7.85
CA ASN A 266 -10.26 -1.03 8.94
C ASN A 266 -9.61 -0.98 10.33
N THR A 267 -10.19 -0.18 11.22
CA THR A 267 -9.84 -0.21 12.64
C THR A 267 -10.47 -1.45 13.28
N ALA A 268 -9.71 -2.20 14.09
CA ALA A 268 -10.32 -3.18 14.99
C ALA A 268 -11.22 -2.45 16.00
N LYS A 269 -12.52 -2.77 15.98
CA LYS A 269 -13.54 -2.23 16.88
C LYS A 269 -14.30 -3.39 17.49
N ASN A 270 -14.85 -3.18 18.69
CA ASN A 270 -15.64 -4.20 19.35
C ASN A 270 -17.00 -4.37 18.65
N GLU A 271 -17.09 -5.41 17.83
CA GLU A 271 -18.28 -5.79 17.10
C GLU A 271 -19.30 -6.50 18.01
N LYS A 272 -20.58 -6.45 17.63
CA LYS A 272 -21.64 -7.19 18.34
C LYS A 272 -21.45 -8.71 18.21
N PHE A 273 -20.97 -9.14 17.05
CA PHE A 273 -20.69 -10.52 16.70
C PHE A 273 -19.30 -10.60 16.07
N GLY A 274 -18.59 -11.70 16.29
CA GLY A 274 -17.23 -11.86 15.80
C GLY A 274 -16.45 -12.87 16.64
N VAL A 275 -15.18 -13.03 16.28
CA VAL A 275 -14.22 -13.82 17.06
C VAL A 275 -13.58 -12.95 18.13
N GLU A 276 -13.31 -13.55 19.29
CA GLU A 276 -12.62 -12.87 20.38
C GLU A 276 -11.11 -12.86 20.11
N ILE A 277 -10.54 -11.66 20.07
CA ILE A 277 -9.12 -11.41 19.89
C ILE A 277 -8.59 -10.71 21.13
N SER A 278 -7.44 -11.19 21.63
CA SER A 278 -6.80 -10.58 22.78
C SER A 278 -6.36 -9.15 22.48
N THR A 279 -6.56 -8.24 23.42
CA THR A 279 -5.95 -6.92 23.40
C THR A 279 -4.71 -6.87 24.29
N MET A 280 -3.68 -6.17 23.81
CA MET A 280 -2.45 -5.92 24.55
C MET A 280 -2.17 -4.43 24.58
N ASN A 281 -1.95 -3.87 25.77
CA ASN A 281 -1.52 -2.48 25.86
C ASN A 281 -0.01 -2.33 25.64
N LEU A 282 0.42 -1.11 25.31
CA LEU A 282 1.82 -0.84 24.94
C LEU A 282 2.79 -1.14 26.10
N GLU A 283 2.35 -0.93 27.35
CA GLU A 283 3.12 -1.27 28.54
C GLU A 283 3.39 -2.79 28.63
N ASN A 284 2.36 -3.61 28.40
CA ASN A 284 2.50 -5.06 28.40
C ASN A 284 3.49 -5.53 27.32
N LEU A 285 3.42 -4.96 26.12
CA LEU A 285 4.36 -5.27 25.03
C LEU A 285 5.79 -4.87 25.38
N VAL A 286 6.00 -3.64 25.85
CA VAL A 286 7.31 -3.12 26.24
C VAL A 286 7.96 -3.99 27.33
N ASN A 287 7.18 -4.39 28.33
CA ASN A 287 7.67 -5.19 29.45
C ASN A 287 7.92 -6.64 29.02
N SER A 288 7.01 -7.27 28.27
CA SER A 288 7.13 -8.68 27.84
C SER A 288 8.34 -8.93 26.94
N TYR A 289 8.73 -7.93 26.14
CA TYR A 289 9.85 -8.04 25.20
C TYR A 289 11.09 -7.25 25.65
N ASN A 290 11.10 -6.75 26.89
CA ASN A 290 12.21 -5.99 27.46
C ASN A 290 12.70 -4.85 26.56
N VAL A 291 11.78 -4.11 25.96
CA VAL A 291 12.11 -3.07 24.97
C VAL A 291 12.89 -1.94 25.63
N ILE A 292 14.14 -1.75 25.25
CA ILE A 292 14.98 -0.65 25.68
C ILE A 292 15.51 0.01 24.41
N ASP A 293 15.36 1.32 24.28
CA ASP A 293 15.83 2.07 23.11
C ASP A 293 15.25 1.50 21.78
N GLY A 294 13.95 1.16 21.81
CA GLY A 294 13.25 0.53 20.70
C GLY A 294 12.74 1.50 19.63
N CYS A 295 12.11 0.94 18.61
CA CYS A 295 11.32 1.67 17.61
C CYS A 295 9.85 1.26 17.69
N LEU A 296 8.94 2.21 17.50
CA LEU A 296 7.51 1.96 17.43
C LEU A 296 6.97 2.40 16.09
N LYS A 297 6.30 1.50 15.36
CA LYS A 297 5.48 1.85 14.19
C LYS A 297 4.01 1.64 14.55
N ILE A 298 3.16 2.60 14.20
CA ILE A 298 1.70 2.50 14.38
C ILE A 298 1.00 2.86 13.08
N ASP A 299 0.27 1.91 12.52
CA ASP A 299 -0.65 2.15 11.43
C ASP A 299 -1.85 1.21 11.60
N CYS A 300 -2.89 1.69 12.28
CA CYS A 300 -4.03 0.87 12.69
C CYS A 300 -5.39 1.55 12.43
N GLU A 301 -5.44 2.41 11.42
CA GLU A 301 -6.67 3.01 10.90
C GLU A 301 -7.55 3.72 11.95
N GLY A 302 -6.96 4.33 12.98
CA GLY A 302 -7.68 5.17 13.95
C GLY A 302 -7.50 4.79 15.42
N CYS A 303 -6.87 3.65 15.73
CA CYS A 303 -6.60 3.21 17.10
C CYS A 303 -5.38 3.92 17.73
N GLU A 304 -4.58 4.64 16.93
CA GLU A 304 -3.37 5.33 17.34
C GLU A 304 -3.61 6.36 18.47
N TYR A 305 -4.79 6.98 18.48
CA TYR A 305 -5.16 7.98 19.49
C TYR A 305 -5.34 7.33 20.86
N ASP A 306 -6.07 6.22 20.92
CA ASP A 306 -6.38 5.56 22.18
C ASP A 306 -5.11 4.93 22.76
N ILE A 307 -4.25 4.37 21.91
CA ILE A 307 -2.93 3.84 22.31
C ILE A 307 -2.04 4.96 22.85
N LEU A 308 -1.79 6.01 22.07
CA LEU A 308 -0.77 7.00 22.43
C LEU A 308 -1.21 7.94 23.55
N LEU A 309 -2.47 8.40 23.53
CA LEU A 309 -2.93 9.41 24.50
C LEU A 309 -3.03 8.82 25.91
N SER A 310 -3.42 7.55 26.03
CA SER A 310 -3.50 6.84 27.31
C SER A 310 -2.17 6.31 27.80
N CYS A 311 -1.19 6.07 26.91
CA CYS A 311 0.09 5.46 27.30
C CYS A 311 0.90 6.35 28.27
N PRO A 312 1.41 5.79 29.38
CA PRO A 312 2.28 6.52 30.30
C PRO A 312 3.57 7.03 29.64
N LYS A 313 4.04 8.20 30.08
CA LYS A 313 5.27 8.83 29.55
C LYS A 313 6.48 7.90 29.61
N ASN A 314 6.70 7.22 30.74
CA ASN A 314 7.82 6.31 30.94
C ASN A 314 7.79 5.10 30.00
N ILE A 315 6.61 4.68 29.54
CA ILE A 315 6.47 3.57 28.57
C ILE A 315 6.75 4.06 27.15
N LEU A 316 6.19 5.20 26.74
CA LEU A 316 6.53 5.80 25.45
C LEU A 316 8.05 6.02 25.35
N GLN A 317 8.67 6.56 26.40
CA GLN A 317 10.11 6.79 26.44
C GLN A 317 10.98 5.52 26.31
N ARG A 318 10.41 4.31 26.30
CA ARG A 318 11.17 3.09 25.95
C ARG A 318 11.49 2.98 24.47
N PHE A 319 10.87 3.83 23.64
CA PHE A 319 11.19 3.99 22.23
C PHE A 319 12.03 5.25 22.01
N SER A 320 13.12 5.15 21.27
CA SER A 320 13.88 6.35 20.85
C SER A 320 13.32 6.95 19.57
N TYR A 321 12.60 6.14 18.79
CA TYR A 321 11.93 6.56 17.57
C TYR A 321 10.51 6.02 17.50
N ILE A 322 9.58 6.87 17.11
CA ILE A 322 8.17 6.52 16.85
C ILE A 322 7.83 7.02 15.44
N MET A 323 7.21 6.16 14.64
CA MET A 323 6.58 6.51 13.38
C MET A 323 5.12 6.10 13.43
N LEU A 324 4.21 6.95 12.94
CA LEU A 324 2.81 6.54 12.78
C LEU A 324 2.12 7.19 11.59
N GLU A 325 1.11 6.51 11.05
CA GLU A 325 0.05 7.13 10.24
C GLU A 325 -1.12 7.55 11.14
N PHE A 326 -1.49 8.83 11.08
CA PHE A 326 -2.64 9.35 11.83
C PHE A 326 -3.86 9.47 10.92
N HIS A 327 -5.05 9.24 11.48
CA HIS A 327 -6.30 9.12 10.71
C HIS A 327 -7.36 10.18 11.07
N ARG A 328 -7.14 10.97 12.13
CA ARG A 328 -8.08 11.98 12.68
C ARG A 328 -7.37 13.30 13.04
N GLY A 329 -6.27 13.62 12.34
CA GLY A 329 -5.44 14.83 12.54
C GLY A 329 -4.31 14.68 13.57
N ALA A 330 -3.23 15.45 13.38
CA ALA A 330 -1.97 15.28 14.11
C ALA A 330 -1.91 15.91 15.51
N ASN A 331 -2.65 17.01 15.75
CA ASN A 331 -2.39 17.94 16.87
C ASN A 331 -2.34 17.28 18.26
N LYS A 332 -3.28 16.38 18.56
CA LYS A 332 -3.34 15.72 19.88
C LYS A 332 -2.15 14.78 20.09
N ILE A 333 -1.76 14.04 19.05
CA ILE A 333 -0.65 13.10 19.09
C ILE A 333 0.66 13.87 19.21
N VAL A 334 0.87 14.90 18.40
CA VAL A 334 2.06 15.77 18.47
C VAL A 334 2.21 16.36 19.87
N LYS A 335 1.14 16.91 20.45
CA LYS A 335 1.18 17.42 21.83
C LYS A 335 1.60 16.35 22.82
N LYS A 336 0.98 15.16 22.79
CA LYS A 336 1.32 14.05 23.67
C LYS A 336 2.78 13.61 23.55
N LEU A 337 3.30 13.53 22.33
CA LEU A 337 4.68 13.14 22.07
C LEU A 337 5.67 14.21 22.56
N ASN A 338 5.37 15.50 22.35
CA ASN A 338 6.19 16.59 22.90
C ASN A 338 6.21 16.59 24.44
N ASP A 339 5.07 16.34 25.09
CA ASP A 339 4.99 16.20 26.55
C ASP A 339 5.81 14.99 27.07
N CYS A 340 6.09 14.02 26.19
CA CYS A 340 6.96 12.86 26.44
C CYS A 340 8.42 13.05 25.99
N ASP A 341 8.81 14.30 25.71
CA ASP A 341 10.17 14.73 25.34
C ASP A 341 10.62 14.31 23.93
N TYR A 342 9.68 14.04 23.03
CA TYR A 342 9.99 13.82 21.61
C TYR A 342 10.04 15.14 20.82
N GLN A 343 10.89 15.16 19.80
CA GLN A 343 10.81 16.10 18.68
C GLN A 343 10.04 15.45 17.54
N THR A 344 9.04 16.15 16.98
CA THR A 344 8.15 15.60 15.95
C THR A 344 8.29 16.32 14.61
N ASP A 345 8.30 15.55 13.52
CA ASP A 345 8.13 15.99 12.13
C ASP A 345 6.80 15.45 11.58
N THR A 346 6.01 16.27 10.90
CA THR A 346 4.66 15.90 10.41
C THR A 346 4.56 16.09 8.90
N LYS A 347 4.17 15.03 8.18
CA LYS A 347 3.94 15.02 6.73
C LYS A 347 2.46 14.76 6.45
N PHE A 348 1.73 15.74 5.94
CA PHE A 348 0.32 15.56 5.57
C PHE A 348 0.15 14.88 4.21
N LEU A 349 -0.83 13.97 4.11
CA LEU A 349 -1.18 13.36 2.85
C LEU A 349 -2.12 14.29 2.06
N PRO A 350 -1.73 14.75 0.85
CA PRO A 350 -2.42 15.83 0.13
C PRO A 350 -3.82 15.47 -0.36
N ASN A 351 -4.17 14.18 -0.34
CA ASN A 351 -5.46 13.68 -0.81
C ASN A 351 -6.57 13.75 0.23
N TYR A 352 -6.26 14.10 1.48
CA TYR A 352 -7.22 14.11 2.59
C TYR A 352 -7.59 15.53 3.00
N LYS A 353 -8.89 15.80 3.09
CA LYS A 353 -9.40 17.12 3.49
C LYS A 353 -9.00 17.43 4.93
N ASN A 354 -8.84 18.72 5.21
CA ASN A 354 -8.59 19.24 6.56
C ASN A 354 -7.38 18.61 7.27
N ASN A 355 -6.38 18.15 6.51
CA ASN A 355 -5.17 17.55 7.07
C ASN A 355 -5.47 16.38 8.03
N SER A 356 -6.53 15.61 7.72
CA SER A 356 -7.01 14.55 8.59
C SER A 356 -6.10 13.32 8.62
N ARG A 357 -5.30 13.10 7.57
CA ARG A 357 -4.35 11.99 7.47
C ARG A 357 -2.93 12.43 7.11
N GLY A 358 -1.95 11.66 7.55
CA GLY A 358 -0.53 11.92 7.35
C GLY A 358 0.36 11.06 8.22
N TYR A 359 1.66 11.31 8.16
CA TYR A 359 2.65 10.63 9.00
C TYR A 359 3.19 11.59 10.06
N ILE A 360 3.45 11.04 11.25
CA ILE A 360 4.29 11.67 12.28
C ILE A 360 5.54 10.83 12.45
N PHE A 361 6.69 11.49 12.43
CA PHE A 361 7.97 10.92 12.83
C PHE A 361 8.42 11.62 14.10
N ALA A 362 8.68 10.87 15.15
CA ALA A 362 9.10 11.39 16.44
C ALA A 362 10.40 10.73 16.88
N HIS A 363 11.32 11.53 17.41
CA HIS A 363 12.57 11.03 17.96
C HIS A 363 12.91 11.73 19.27
N ARG A 364 13.63 11.03 20.15
CA ARG A 364 14.18 11.58 21.38
C ARG A 364 15.65 11.17 21.50
N ASN A 365 16.43 12.03 22.15
CA ASN A 365 17.86 11.79 22.41
C ASN A 365 18.07 10.85 23.61
#